data_AF-A0A7C1ICX3-F1
#
_entry.id   AF-A0A7C1ICX3-F1
#
_cell.length_a   1.000
_cell.length_b   1.000
_cell.length_c   1.000
_cell.angle_alpha   90.00
_cell.angle_beta   90.00
_cell.angle_gamma   90.00
#
_symmetry.space_group_name_H-M   'P 1'
#
loop_
_entity.id
_entity.type
_entity.pdbx_description
1 polymer ?
#
loop_
_entity_poly.entity_id
_entity_poly.type
_entity_poly.pdbx_seq_one_letter_code
_entity_poly.pdbx_strand_id
1 'polypeptide(L)'
;MGSSGIKLRFKDPLRGFQPGAIDFIRRAETKEQALEVIDYMEKKGEIPHDYAEELRDIINKHGPRFFGEKKEDGYYLKKYWMNYQIEEELSNDELDY
;
A
#
# COMPACT_ATOMS: atom_id res chain seq x y z
N MET A 1 -27.90 -28.16 -17.00
CA MET A 1 -27.78 -27.01 -16.08
C MET A 1 -26.39 -26.42 -16.26
N GLY A 2 -26.27 -25.42 -17.13
CA GLY A 2 -25.00 -24.71 -17.30
C GLY A 2 -24.81 -23.79 -16.11
N SER A 3 -23.78 -24.02 -15.31
CA SER A 3 -23.36 -23.10 -14.26
C SER A 3 -22.98 -21.79 -14.94
N SER A 4 -23.87 -20.80 -14.88
CA SER A 4 -23.57 -19.43 -15.31
C SER A 4 -22.44 -18.91 -14.43
N GLY A 5 -21.20 -19.11 -14.88
CA GLY A 5 -20.02 -18.57 -14.22
C GLY A 5 -20.20 -17.07 -14.08
N ILE A 6 -20.13 -16.59 -12.84
CA ILE A 6 -20.13 -15.18 -12.51
C ILE A 6 -18.96 -14.56 -13.29
N LYS A 7 -19.26 -13.82 -14.35
CA LYS A 7 -18.26 -12.98 -15.03
C LYS A 7 -17.96 -11.83 -14.07
N LEU A 8 -16.93 -11.97 -13.23
CA LEU A 8 -16.37 -10.83 -12.52
C LEU A 8 -15.94 -9.80 -13.59
N ARG A 9 -16.76 -8.75 -13.77
CA ARG A 9 -16.44 -7.57 -14.59
C ARG A 9 -15.51 -6.61 -13.84
N PHE A 10 -14.86 -7.06 -12.77
CA PHE A 10 -14.06 -6.20 -11.91
C PHE A 10 -12.57 -6.32 -12.27
N LYS A 11 -11.96 -5.20 -12.66
CA LYS A 11 -10.52 -5.09 -12.84
C LYS A 11 -9.90 -4.81 -11.47
N ASP A 12 -9.28 -5.82 -10.86
CA ASP A 12 -8.59 -5.68 -9.57
C ASP A 12 -7.57 -4.51 -9.63
N PRO A 13 -7.78 -3.44 -8.84
CA PRO A 13 -6.95 -2.24 -8.87
C PRO A 13 -5.52 -2.48 -8.36
N LEU A 14 -5.29 -3.57 -7.62
CA LEU A 14 -3.99 -3.94 -7.09
C LEU A 14 -3.28 -4.98 -7.96
N ARG A 15 -3.86 -5.38 -9.10
CA ARG A 15 -3.26 -6.40 -9.97
C ARG A 15 -1.90 -5.92 -10.48
N GLY A 16 -0.84 -6.62 -10.06
CA GLY A 16 0.54 -6.30 -10.42
C GLY A 16 1.18 -5.20 -9.57
N PHE A 17 0.48 -4.67 -8.57
CA PHE A 17 1.07 -3.73 -7.61
C PHE A 17 2.06 -4.47 -6.68
N GLN A 18 3.24 -3.90 -6.50
CA GLN A 18 4.26 -4.37 -5.58
C GLN A 18 4.63 -3.23 -4.62
N PRO A 19 4.41 -3.39 -3.31
CA PRO A 19 4.81 -2.38 -2.33
C PRO A 19 6.34 -2.20 -2.32
N GLY A 20 6.79 -0.95 -2.29
CA GLY A 20 8.21 -0.60 -2.17
C GLY A 20 8.63 -0.31 -0.73
N ALA A 21 9.89 0.10 -0.55
CA ALA A 21 10.46 0.38 0.78
C ALA A 21 9.65 1.41 1.58
N ILE A 22 9.21 2.49 0.93
CA ILE A 22 8.40 3.52 1.59
C ILE A 22 7.06 2.94 2.07
N ASP A 23 6.45 2.02 1.33
CA ASP A 23 5.19 1.40 1.73
C ASP A 23 5.33 0.57 3.01
N PHE A 24 6.45 -0.15 3.14
CA PHE A 24 6.78 -0.93 4.33
C PHE A 24 7.18 -0.03 5.50
N ILE A 25 8.01 0.98 5.27
CA ILE A 25 8.40 1.99 6.28
C ILE A 25 7.17 2.65 6.88
N ARG A 26 6.17 2.99 6.07
CA ARG A 26 4.94 3.63 6.56
C ARG A 26 4.12 2.76 7.51
N ARG A 27 4.35 1.44 7.57
CA ARG A 27 3.72 0.54 8.53
C ARG A 27 4.40 0.56 9.90
N ALA A 28 5.69 0.86 9.96
CA ALA A 28 6.48 0.86 11.19
C ALA A 28 5.97 1.90 12.22
N GLU A 29 5.65 1.47 13.43
CA GLU A 29 5.30 2.34 14.56
C GLU A 29 6.50 3.16 15.03
N THR A 30 7.68 2.53 15.09
CA THR A 30 8.88 3.14 15.65
C THR A 30 9.96 3.37 14.60
N LYS A 31 10.93 4.20 14.98
CA LYS A 31 12.13 4.45 14.19
C LYS A 31 12.91 3.16 13.95
N GLU A 32 13.05 2.34 14.98
CA GLU A 32 13.81 1.08 14.96
C GLU A 32 13.21 0.10 13.96
N GLN A 33 11.88 -0.07 13.99
CA GLN A 33 11.16 -0.90 13.03
C GLN A 33 11.34 -0.40 11.58
N ALA A 34 11.37 0.91 11.35
CA ALA A 34 11.61 1.47 10.03
C ALA A 34 13.05 1.20 9.54
N LEU A 35 14.03 1.26 10.43
CA LEU A 35 15.42 0.90 10.12
C LEU A 35 15.56 -0.59 9.79
N GLU A 36 14.87 -1.48 10.53
CA GLU A 36 14.84 -2.92 10.22
C GLU A 36 14.27 -3.21 8.83
N VAL A 37 13.25 -2.47 8.41
CA VAL A 37 12.69 -2.57 7.05
C VAL A 37 13.75 -2.20 6.00
N ILE A 38 14.46 -1.09 6.21
CA ILE A 38 15.50 -0.63 5.28
C ILE A 38 16.61 -1.67 5.17
N ASP A 39 17.12 -2.16 6.31
CA ASP A 39 18.17 -3.18 6.37
C ASP A 39 17.75 -4.48 5.69
N TYR A 40 16.50 -4.91 5.90
CA TYR A 40 15.97 -6.10 5.24
C TYR A 40 15.93 -5.93 3.72
N MET A 41 15.42 -4.80 3.23
CA MET A 41 15.27 -4.56 1.80
C MET A 41 16.62 -4.39 1.09
N GLU A 42 17.56 -3.69 1.71
CA GLU A 42 18.94 -3.57 1.20
C GLU A 42 19.63 -4.94 1.16
N LYS A 43 19.55 -5.71 2.24
CA LYS A 43 20.15 -7.06 2.29
C LYS A 43 19.57 -8.02 1.25
N LYS A 44 18.31 -7.82 0.85
CA LYS A 44 17.66 -8.59 -0.21
C LYS A 44 17.96 -8.07 -1.62
N GLY A 45 18.59 -6.90 -1.75
CA GLY A 45 18.84 -6.25 -3.03
C GLY A 45 17.60 -5.61 -3.65
N GLU A 46 16.54 -5.40 -2.87
CA GLU A 46 15.30 -4.72 -3.30
C GLU A 46 15.51 -3.22 -3.46
N ILE A 47 16.48 -2.67 -2.71
CA ILE A 47 16.93 -1.28 -2.83
C ILE A 47 18.47 -1.23 -2.86
N PRO A 48 19.07 -0.26 -3.57
CA PRO A 48 20.50 -0.07 -3.57
C PRO A 48 20.98 0.61 -2.27
N HIS A 49 22.27 0.46 -1.98
CA HIS A 49 22.89 0.92 -0.73
C HIS A 49 22.80 2.43 -0.53
N ASP A 50 23.03 3.22 -1.58
CA ASP A 50 22.92 4.68 -1.57
C ASP A 50 21.52 5.14 -1.16
N TYR A 51 20.48 4.53 -1.73
CA TYR A 51 19.10 4.82 -1.37
C TYR A 51 18.76 4.36 0.06
N ALA A 52 19.30 3.22 0.51
CA ALA A 52 19.12 2.77 1.88
C ALA A 52 19.73 3.76 2.90
N GLU A 53 20.93 4.30 2.64
CA GLU A 53 21.56 5.32 3.47
C GLU A 53 20.73 6.60 3.55
N GLU A 54 20.21 7.10 2.43
CA GLU A 54 19.31 8.27 2.40
C GLU A 54 18.07 8.05 3.27
N LEU A 55 17.46 6.85 3.18
CA LEU A 55 16.30 6.51 4.01
C LEU A 55 16.66 6.45 5.49
N ARG A 56 17.83 5.90 5.86
CA ARG A 56 18.31 5.89 7.25
C ARG A 56 18.46 7.31 7.80
N ASP A 57 19.04 8.23 7.03
CA ASP A 57 19.20 9.63 7.44
C ASP A 57 17.85 10.32 7.69
N ILE A 58 16.89 10.12 6.79
CA ILE A 58 15.53 10.66 6.95
C ILE A 58 14.86 10.06 8.19
N ILE A 59 14.91 8.74 8.38
CA ILE A 59 14.33 8.06 9.54
C ILE A 59 15.01 8.51 10.84
N ASN A 60 16.33 8.71 10.83
CA ASN A 60 17.07 9.19 11.98
C ASN A 60 16.67 10.60 12.40
N LYS A 61 16.42 11.49 11.44
CA LYS A 61 16.13 12.90 11.66
C LYS A 61 14.64 13.20 11.89
N HIS A 62 13.76 12.50 11.19
CA HIS A 62 12.33 12.83 11.11
C HIS A 62 11.40 11.68 11.50
N GLY A 63 11.92 10.45 11.60
CA GLY A 63 11.13 9.26 11.85
C GLY A 63 10.26 8.82 10.66
N PRO A 64 9.54 7.69 10.77
CA PRO A 64 8.79 7.09 9.67
C PRO A 64 7.62 7.94 9.16
N ARG A 65 7.12 8.87 9.99
CA ARG A 65 5.98 9.73 9.65
C ARG A 65 6.34 10.84 8.65
N PHE A 66 7.63 11.05 8.37
CA PHE A 66 8.07 11.90 7.26
C PHE A 66 7.49 11.44 5.91
N PHE A 67 7.36 10.13 5.72
CA PHE A 67 6.81 9.53 4.50
C PHE A 67 5.27 9.52 4.46
N GLY A 68 4.64 10.12 5.47
CA GLY A 68 3.20 10.26 5.58
C GLY A 68 2.57 9.40 6.68
N GLU A 69 1.23 9.45 6.72
CA GLU A 69 0.43 8.76 7.71
C GLU A 69 0.66 7.25 7.71
N LYS A 70 0.45 6.64 8.88
CA LYS A 70 0.62 5.22 9.10
C LYS A 70 -0.34 4.42 8.22
N LYS A 71 0.20 3.41 7.54
CA LYS A 71 -0.61 2.42 6.81
C LYS A 71 -1.04 1.35 7.79
N GLU A 72 -2.27 1.48 8.28
CA GLU A 72 -2.89 0.48 9.16
C GLU A 72 -3.17 -0.85 8.45
N ASP A 73 -3.48 -1.87 9.23
CA ASP A 73 -3.87 -3.18 8.71
C ASP A 73 -5.08 -3.07 7.76
N GLY A 74 -4.95 -3.77 6.64
CA GLY A 74 -5.92 -3.71 5.55
C GLY A 74 -5.92 -2.39 4.77
N TYR A 75 -4.90 -1.53 4.89
CA TYR A 75 -4.82 -0.24 4.19
C TYR A 75 -5.20 -0.33 2.70
N TYR A 76 -4.61 -1.29 1.97
CA TYR A 76 -4.87 -1.45 0.54
C TYR A 76 -6.29 -1.94 0.23
N LEU A 77 -6.83 -2.83 1.07
CA LEU A 77 -8.20 -3.30 0.94
C LEU A 77 -9.19 -2.15 1.14
N LYS A 78 -9.04 -1.39 2.23
CA LYS A 78 -9.88 -0.22 2.52
C LYS A 78 -9.78 0.83 1.40
N LYS A 79 -8.56 1.15 0.98
CA LYS A 79 -8.31 2.21 0.01
C LYS A 79 -8.83 1.89 -1.39
N TYR A 80 -8.72 0.65 -1.85
CA TYR A 80 -8.98 0.32 -3.26
C TYR A 80 -10.18 -0.59 -3.48
N TRP A 81 -10.61 -1.36 -2.48
CA TRP A 81 -11.75 -2.27 -2.63
C TRP A 81 -13.02 -1.67 -2.02
N MET A 82 -12.95 -1.06 -0.83
CA MET A 82 -14.13 -0.42 -0.23
C MET A 82 -14.52 0.88 -0.97
N ASN A 83 -13.54 1.73 -1.31
CA ASN A 83 -13.83 2.97 -2.04
C ASN A 83 -14.44 2.69 -3.42
N TYR A 84 -14.03 1.59 -4.07
CA TYR A 84 -14.57 1.22 -5.37
C TYR A 84 -16.02 0.73 -5.28
N GLN A 85 -16.37 -0.02 -4.23
CA GLN A 85 -17.76 -0.41 -3.98
C GLN A 85 -18.66 0.81 -3.71
N ILE A 86 -18.14 1.81 -2.99
CA ILE A 86 -18.86 3.06 -2.71
C ILE A 86 -19.06 3.91 -3.98
N GLU A 87 -18.03 4.05 -4.83
CA GLU A 87 -18.15 4.78 -6.11
C GLU A 87 -19.11 4.08 -7.09
N GLU A 88 -19.13 2.75 -7.14
CA GLU A 88 -20.06 1.98 -7.96
C GLU A 88 -21.51 2.11 -7.47
N GLU A 89 -21.76 2.03 -6.15
CA GLU A 89 -23.08 2.28 -5.56
C GLU A 89 -23.57 3.72 -5.83
N LEU A 90 -22.73 4.73 -5.60
CA LEU A 90 -23.07 6.14 -5.89
C LEU A 90 -23.38 6.38 -7.38
N SER A 91 -22.64 5.73 -8.29
CA SER A 91 -22.90 5.84 -9.73
C SER A 91 -24.21 5.18 -10.17
N ASN A 92 -24.62 4.10 -9.48
CA ASN A 92 -25.87 3.42 -9.77
C ASN A 92 -27.07 4.14 -9.14
N ASP A 93 -26.90 4.74 -7.97
CA ASP A 93 -27.94 5.54 -7.30
C ASP A 93 -28.16 6.91 -8.00
N GLU A 94 -27.15 7.50 -8.65
CA GLU A 94 -27.31 8.75 -9.45
C GLU A 94 -28.03 8.56 -10.79
N LEU A 95 -28.33 7.33 -11.21
CA LEU A 95 -29.03 7.01 -12.47
C LEU A 95 -30.52 6.69 -12.29
N ASP A 96 -31.09 6.90 -11.10
CA ASP A 96 -32.50 6.63 -10.81
C ASP A 96 -33.41 7.88 -10.96
N TYR A 97 -33.20 8.67 -12.03
CA TYR A 97 -34.00 9.88 -12.35
C TYR A 97 -34.72 9.80 -13.69
#